data_AF-A0A938P967-F1
#
_entry.id   AF-A0A938P967-F1
#
_cell.length_a   1.000
_cell.length_b   1.000
_cell.length_c   1.000
_cell.angle_alpha   90.00
_cell.angle_beta   90.00
_cell.angle_gamma   90.00
#
_symmetry.space_group_name_H-M   'P 1'
#
loop_
_entity.id
_entity.type
_entity.pdbx_description
1 polymer ?
#
loop_
_entity_poly.entity_id
_entity_poly.type
_entity_poly.pdbx_seq_one_letter_code
_entity_poly.pdbx_strand_id
1 'polypeptide(L)' 'MNNKTAYSFMKEGELSFNTSDGKFKSAIEIEIADDNDQRTTGLMFRNKMAEDQGMLFIFPSETLQSFWMKNT' A
#
# COMPACT_ATOMS: atom_id res chain seq x y z
N MET A 1 5.45 -29.80 1.85
CA MET A 1 5.09 -28.90 2.97
C MET A 1 5.54 -27.50 2.61
N ASN A 2 4.57 -26.56 2.55
CA ASN A 2 4.65 -25.11 2.72
C ASN A 2 3.57 -24.46 1.85
N ASN A 3 2.35 -24.46 2.37
CA ASN A 3 1.29 -23.57 1.91
C ASN A 3 1.82 -22.15 2.07
N LYS A 4 2.18 -21.51 0.95
CA LYS A 4 2.50 -20.09 0.88
C LYS A 4 1.18 -19.35 1.04
N THR A 5 0.68 -19.27 2.28
CA THR A 5 -0.57 -18.59 2.61
C THR A 5 -0.47 -17.17 2.06
N ALA A 6 -1.41 -16.78 1.22
CA ALA A 6 -1.48 -15.43 0.65
C ALA A 6 -1.32 -14.40 1.77
N TYR A 7 -0.47 -13.40 1.56
CA TYR A 7 -0.30 -12.32 2.55
C TYR A 7 -1.66 -11.66 2.75
N SER A 8 -2.13 -11.67 4.00
CA SER A 8 -3.37 -11.02 4.41
C SER A 8 -3.07 -9.55 4.70
N PHE A 9 -3.98 -8.67 4.30
CA PHE A 9 -3.89 -7.24 4.58
C PHE A 9 -3.86 -6.96 6.09
N MET A 10 -2.98 -6.08 6.53
CA MET A 10 -2.86 -5.64 7.93
C MET A 10 -3.07 -4.13 8.03
N LYS A 11 -4.17 -3.66 8.62
CA LYS A 11 -4.42 -2.22 8.76
C LYS A 11 -3.37 -1.55 9.66
N GLU A 12 -2.63 -0.60 9.13
CA GLU A 12 -1.65 0.23 9.86
C GLU A 12 -2.10 1.70 9.97
N GLY A 13 -3.01 2.13 9.10
CA GLY A 13 -3.56 3.48 9.15
C GLY A 13 -4.83 3.66 8.32
N GLU A 14 -5.30 4.90 8.28
CA GLU A 14 -6.40 5.34 7.42
C GLU A 14 -5.96 6.58 6.65
N LEU A 15 -6.14 6.56 5.33
CA LEU A 15 -5.81 7.65 4.43
C LEU A 15 -7.10 8.27 3.91
N SER A 16 -7.28 9.56 4.16
CA SER A 16 -8.42 10.33 3.66
C SER A 16 -8.05 11.14 2.42
N PHE A 17 -8.90 11.06 1.40
CA PHE A 17 -8.86 11.93 0.23
C PHE A 17 -9.81 13.10 0.45
N ASN A 18 -9.26 14.30 0.44
CA ASN A 18 -10.01 15.55 0.55
C ASN A 18 -9.87 16.35 -0.75
N THR A 19 -10.90 17.11 -1.10
CA THR A 19 -10.82 18.10 -2.18
C THR A 19 -10.04 19.34 -1.74
N SER A 20 -9.68 20.22 -2.68
CA SER A 20 -8.87 21.41 -2.40
C SER A 20 -9.54 22.41 -1.43
N ASP A 21 -10.86 22.36 -1.30
CA ASP A 21 -11.66 23.11 -0.32
C ASP A 21 -11.79 22.40 1.04
N GLY A 22 -11.09 21.28 1.24
CA GLY A 22 -11.05 20.52 2.49
C GLY A 22 -12.22 19.56 2.69
N LYS A 23 -13.12 19.41 1.71
CA LYS A 23 -14.26 18.50 1.83
C LYS A 23 -13.81 17.04 1.69
N PHE A 24 -14.29 16.20 2.61
CA PHE A 24 -14.07 14.75 2.57
C PHE A 24 -14.66 14.14 1.29
N LYS A 25 -13.86 13.33 0.60
CA LYS A 25 -14.27 12.60 -0.60
C LYS A 25 -14.38 11.09 -0.34
N SER A 26 -13.36 10.50 0.27
CA SER A 26 -13.32 9.07 0.60
C SER A 26 -12.16 8.78 1.57
N ALA A 27 -12.17 7.59 2.18
CA ALA A 27 -11.04 7.07 2.95
C ALA A 27 -10.76 5.62 2.56
N ILE A 28 -9.51 5.20 2.77
CA ILE A 28 -9.06 3.81 2.62
C ILE A 28 -8.25 3.39 3.84
N GLU A 29 -8.28 2.11 4.16
CA GLU A 29 -7.34 1.48 5.08
C GLU A 29 -5.99 1.30 4.38
N ILE A 30 -4.89 1.58 5.08
CA ILE A 30 -3.55 1.49 4.50
C ILE A 30 -2.60 0.62 5.31
N GLU A 31 -1.70 -0.04 4.59
CA GLU A 31 -0.39 -0.46 5.08
C GLU A 31 0.67 0.57 4.72
N ILE A 32 1.76 0.61 5.48
CA ILE A 32 2.85 1.55 5.31
C ILE A 32 4.10 0.78 4.92
N ALA A 33 4.68 1.14 3.78
CA ALA A 33 5.99 0.67 3.34
C ALA A 33 7.01 1.81 3.54
N ASP A 34 7.66 1.85 4.70
CA ASP A 34 8.59 2.92 5.09
C ASP A 34 10.08 2.48 5.09
N ASP A 35 10.35 1.19 4.97
CA ASP A 35 11.69 0.64 4.76
C ASP A 35 11.92 0.10 3.32
N ASN A 36 13.17 -0.18 2.98
CA ASN A 36 13.54 -0.65 1.63
C ASN A 36 12.96 -2.04 1.30
N ASP A 37 12.87 -2.93 2.27
CA ASP A 37 12.42 -4.31 2.07
C ASP A 37 10.91 -4.35 1.87
N GLN A 38 10.16 -3.58 2.66
CA GLN A 38 8.72 -3.37 2.49
C GLN A 38 8.41 -2.70 1.16
N ARG A 39 9.14 -1.64 0.77
CA ARG A 39 8.94 -0.98 -0.54
C ARG A 39 9.23 -1.92 -1.71
N THR A 40 10.28 -2.73 -1.62
CA THR A 40 10.65 -3.68 -2.67
C THR A 40 9.63 -4.80 -2.80
N THR A 41 9.09 -5.28 -1.67
CA THR A 41 8.04 -6.31 -1.65
C THR A 41 6.71 -5.76 -2.15
N GLY A 42 6.34 -4.56 -1.71
CA GLY A 42 5.08 -3.91 -2.08
C GLY A 42 3.87 -4.84 -1.88
N LEU A 43 3.06 -4.95 -2.92
CA LEU A 43 1.86 -5.81 -2.95
C LEU A 43 2.14 -7.23 -3.48
N MET A 44 3.40 -7.66 -3.60
CA MET A 44 3.71 -9.00 -4.12
C MET A 44 3.02 -10.10 -3.32
N PHE A 45 2.59 -11.16 -4.03
CA PHE A 45 1.97 -12.35 -3.43
C PHE A 45 0.65 -12.11 -2.69
N ARG A 46 -0.06 -11.03 -3.02
CA ARG A 46 -1.44 -10.79 -2.58
C ARG A 46 -2.43 -11.30 -3.61
N ASN A 47 -3.29 -12.22 -3.20
CA ASN A 47 -4.31 -12.77 -4.10
C ASN A 47 -5.56 -11.89 -4.19
N LYS A 48 -5.79 -11.01 -3.21
CA LYS A 48 -6.94 -10.11 -3.14
C LYS A 48 -6.66 -8.95 -2.18
N MET A 49 -7.34 -7.83 -2.41
CA MET A 49 -7.40 -6.67 -1.54
C MET A 49 -8.80 -6.05 -1.70
N ALA A 50 -9.37 -5.51 -0.63
CA ALA A 50 -10.68 -4.84 -0.72
C ALA A 50 -10.56 -3.51 -1.50
N GLU A 51 -11.68 -3.01 -2.01
CA GLU A 51 -11.70 -1.76 -2.81
C GLU A 51 -11.29 -0.53 -1.99
N ASP A 52 -11.42 -0.60 -0.66
CA ASP A 52 -11.09 0.43 0.32
C ASP A 52 -9.77 0.15 1.04
N GLN A 53 -8.90 -0.68 0.47
CA GLN A 53 -7.59 -1.01 1.02
C GLN A 53 -6.46 -0.59 0.07
N GLY A 54 -5.31 -0.21 0.63
CA GLY A 54 -4.14 0.18 -0.15
C GLY A 54 -2.83 0.12 0.63
N MET A 55 -1.74 0.48 -0.04
CA MET A 55 -0.41 0.58 0.57
C MET A 55 0.18 1.97 0.28
N LEU A 56 0.66 2.63 1.33
CA LEU A 56 1.33 3.93 1.27
C LEU A 56 2.84 3.72 1.29
N PHE A 57 3.51 4.11 0.21
CA PHE A 57 4.97 4.04 0.10
C PHE A 57 5.58 5.36 0.57
N ILE A 58 6.32 5.34 1.68
CA ILE A 58 7.02 6.50 2.21
C ILE A 58 8.47 6.45 1.74
N PHE A 59 8.93 7.53 1.10
CA PHE A 59 10.32 7.68 0.67
C PHE A 59 11.00 8.79 1.49
N PRO A 60 12.29 8.63 1.85
CA PRO A 60 12.99 9.62 2.67
C PRO A 60 13.29 10.93 1.92
N SER A 61 13.20 10.93 0.60
CA SER A 61 13.46 12.10 -0.25
C SER A 61 12.62 12.09 -1.52
N GLU A 62 12.26 13.28 -2.00
CA GLU A 62 11.58 13.47 -3.27
C GLU A 62 12.56 13.19 -4.42
N THR A 63 12.36 12.07 -5.08
CA THR A 63 13.16 11.62 -6.22
C THR A 63 12.27 10.84 -7.18
N LEU A 64 12.71 10.72 -8.43
CA LEU A 64 11.99 9.91 -9.42
C LEU A 64 12.00 8.44 -8.97
N GLN A 65 10.82 7.94 -8.59
CA GLN A 65 10.62 6.54 -8.23
C GLN A 65 10.13 5.75 -9.44
N SER A 66 10.62 4.53 -9.58
CA SER A 66 10.15 3.58 -10.58
C SER A 66 9.42 2.44 -9.89
N PHE A 67 8.17 2.22 -10.25
CA PHE A 67 7.38 1.09 -9.79
C PHE A 67 7.29 0.04 -10.89
N TRP A 68 7.31 -1.23 -10.49
CA TRP A 68 7.12 -2.38 -11.37
C TRP A 68 6.12 -3.36 -10.75
N MET A 69 5.40 -4.09 -11.60
CA MET A 69 4.37 -5.05 -11.18
C MET A 69 4.90 -6.48 -11.21
N LYS A 70 6.16 -6.69 -10.81
CA LYS A 70 6.73 -8.04 -10.80
C LYS A 70 6.06 -8.86 -9.69
N ASN A 71 5.27 -9.87 -10.07
CA ASN A 71 4.55 -10.77 -9.15
C ASN A 71 3.44 -10.09 -8.32
N THR A 72 2.81 -9.05 -8.87
CA THR A 72 1.65 -8.35 -8.28
C THR A 72 0.37 -8.72 -9.01
#